data_AF-A0AAD6T5U9-F1
#
_entry.id   AF-A0AAD6T5U9-F1
#
_cell.length_a   1.000
_cell.length_b   1.000
_cell.length_c   1.000
_cell.angle_alpha   90.00
_cell.angle_beta   90.00
_cell.angle_gamma   90.00
#
_symmetry.space_group_name_H-M   'P 1'
#
loop_
_entity.id
_entity.type
_entity.pdbx_description
1 polymer ?
#
loop_
_entity_poly.entity_id
_entity_poly.type
_entity_poly.pdbx_seq_one_letter_code
_entity_poly.pdbx_strand_id
1 'polypeptide(L)'
;MGTDSPKIAIWWSNTIFFAATHVFAVWGAIYWRPIHAVPTQSLVLALLVWQLADFGITIGYHRLYSHRAFRAKFAVRVVLAALGSAGFQGSIKWWCLRHRLHHRFTDSIHDPYAATRGLFYSHMGWIFYKPTYERMELVDREDLDSDPVVRFQHKHYVPLALFFGFVLPTLLGTLWNDASGAFVWGGLVARLAIWHCTFLVNSLAHWDGLQPYSDEDTSRGNFLLALLTGGEGSHNFQHSFPHDWRSGPHLWNWDPSKWIIFLLNRLGLVSGLRSVREEDLKEAMQYMHFKETHGVPPAEDDTSWEGEAWDLVRAHDFIKLKPGSCLVVIDDYFVNVTPYLGEHPGGAALLRKYSVRPQQEFIEASWAFDGGLNNHSRSARRRMREFRVARFQR
;
A
#
# COMPACT_ATOMS: atom_id res chain seq x y z
N MET A 1 -10.10 28.97 -22.54
CA MET A 1 -8.99 29.10 -21.57
C MET A 1 -7.91 28.13 -22.02
N GLY A 2 -6.68 28.61 -22.23
CA GLY A 2 -5.62 27.86 -22.90
C GLY A 2 -5.28 26.55 -22.20
N THR A 3 -5.20 25.48 -22.98
CA THR A 3 -4.71 24.17 -22.57
C THR A 3 -3.17 24.19 -22.60
N ASP A 4 -2.56 24.95 -21.70
CA ASP A 4 -1.15 24.74 -21.39
C ASP A 4 -1.10 23.52 -20.49
N SER A 5 -0.80 22.36 -21.07
CA SER A 5 -0.45 21.15 -20.32
C SER A 5 0.58 21.54 -19.26
N PRO A 6 0.37 21.22 -17.97
CA PRO A 6 1.26 21.64 -16.91
C PRO A 6 2.69 21.22 -17.25
N LYS A 7 3.62 22.18 -17.30
CA LYS A 7 5.03 21.92 -17.61
C LYS A 7 5.58 20.95 -16.56
N ILE A 8 5.82 19.71 -16.99
CA ILE A 8 6.37 18.67 -16.12
C ILE A 8 7.78 19.11 -15.71
N ALA A 9 7.96 19.44 -14.43
CA ALA A 9 9.24 19.89 -13.91
C ALA A 9 10.13 18.70 -13.53
N ILE A 10 11.36 18.67 -14.04
CA ILE A 10 12.36 17.65 -13.69
C ILE A 10 12.82 17.84 -12.25
N TRP A 11 12.94 16.74 -11.50
CA TRP A 11 13.51 16.71 -10.17
C TRP A 11 15.01 16.39 -10.24
N TRP A 12 15.81 17.42 -10.57
CA TRP A 12 17.25 17.26 -10.83
C TRP A 12 18.03 16.62 -9.68
N SER A 13 17.79 17.00 -8.42
CA SER A 13 18.50 16.40 -7.28
C SER A 13 18.24 14.90 -7.16
N ASN A 14 16.99 14.47 -7.36
CA ASN A 14 16.61 13.07 -7.31
C ASN A 14 17.16 12.30 -8.52
N THR A 15 17.10 12.93 -9.70
CA THR A 15 17.66 12.39 -10.95
C THR A 15 19.15 12.16 -10.84
N ILE A 16 19.91 13.17 -10.38
CA ILE A 16 21.37 13.09 -10.21
C ILE A 16 21.71 12.02 -9.18
N PHE A 17 21.03 12.00 -8.02
CA PHE A 17 21.30 11.00 -6.99
C PHE A 17 21.02 9.57 -7.48
N PHE A 18 19.87 9.35 -8.12
CA PHE A 18 19.50 8.06 -8.69
C PHE A 18 20.51 7.62 -9.75
N ALA A 19 20.78 8.45 -10.77
CA ALA A 19 21.71 8.12 -11.84
C ALA A 19 23.15 7.90 -11.32
N ALA A 20 23.64 8.76 -10.43
CA ALA A 20 24.98 8.63 -9.86
C ALA A 20 25.12 7.33 -9.06
N THR A 21 24.10 6.93 -8.28
CA THR A 21 24.13 5.67 -7.52
C THR A 21 24.24 4.46 -8.45
N HIS A 22 23.55 4.45 -9.59
CA HIS A 22 23.65 3.39 -10.60
C HIS A 22 25.05 3.36 -11.21
N VAL A 23 25.55 4.52 -11.67
CA VAL A 23 26.87 4.63 -12.30
C VAL A 23 27.96 4.17 -11.34
N PHE A 24 27.95 4.65 -10.09
CA PHE A 24 28.96 4.26 -9.10
C PHE A 24 28.84 2.81 -8.65
N ALA A 25 27.64 2.24 -8.59
CA ALA A 25 27.49 0.82 -8.28
C ALA A 25 28.04 -0.07 -9.40
N VAL A 26 27.70 0.22 -10.65
CA VAL A 26 28.17 -0.54 -11.82
C VAL A 26 29.69 -0.39 -11.95
N TRP A 27 30.19 0.85 -11.92
CA TRP A 27 31.62 1.11 -11.97
C TRP A 27 32.36 0.44 -10.79
N GLY A 28 31.82 0.58 -9.58
CA GLY A 28 32.40 -0.01 -8.37
C GLY A 28 32.44 -1.54 -8.42
N ALA A 29 31.35 -2.17 -8.85
CA ALA A 29 31.23 -3.63 -8.93
C ALA A 29 31.97 -4.26 -10.10
N ILE A 30 32.36 -3.49 -11.13
CA ILE A 30 33.13 -4.00 -12.27
C ILE A 30 34.62 -3.67 -12.14
N TYR A 31 34.96 -2.42 -11.82
CA TYR A 31 36.34 -1.93 -11.94
C TYR A 31 37.06 -1.74 -10.60
N TRP A 32 36.36 -1.42 -9.51
CA TRP A 32 37.01 -1.11 -8.22
C TRP A 32 37.05 -2.29 -7.26
N ARG A 33 35.88 -2.88 -6.98
CA ARG A 33 35.67 -4.00 -6.05
C ARG A 33 34.86 -5.09 -6.75
N PRO A 34 35.43 -5.75 -7.79
CA PRO A 34 34.72 -6.79 -8.50
C PRO A 34 34.37 -7.98 -7.62
N ILE A 35 33.33 -8.73 -7.97
CA ILE A 35 32.75 -9.78 -7.11
C ILE A 35 33.79 -10.83 -6.65
N HIS A 36 34.78 -11.14 -7.48
CA HIS A 36 35.85 -12.10 -7.18
C HIS A 36 36.97 -11.52 -6.30
N ALA A 37 37.03 -10.19 -6.13
CA ALA A 37 38.02 -9.50 -5.31
C ALA A 37 37.47 -9.06 -3.94
N VAL A 38 36.23 -9.43 -3.64
CA VAL A 38 35.51 -9.06 -2.42
C VAL A 38 35.31 -10.30 -1.56
N PRO A 39 35.62 -10.25 -0.25
CA PRO A 39 35.36 -11.36 0.67
C PRO A 39 33.88 -11.72 0.71
N THR A 40 33.58 -13.01 0.89
CA THR A 40 32.21 -13.54 1.00
C THR A 40 31.37 -12.79 2.04
N GLN A 41 31.98 -12.32 3.13
CA GLN A 41 31.33 -11.56 4.20
C GLN A 41 30.69 -10.27 3.68
N SER A 42 31.36 -9.52 2.80
CA SER A 42 30.82 -8.29 2.20
C SER A 42 29.66 -8.59 1.24
N LEU A 43 29.72 -9.71 0.52
CA LEU A 43 28.64 -10.15 -0.37
C LEU A 43 27.41 -10.63 0.43
N VAL A 44 27.63 -11.38 1.51
CA VAL A 44 26.57 -11.78 2.45
C VAL A 44 25.96 -10.54 3.11
N LEU A 45 26.78 -9.57 3.53
CA LEU A 45 26.30 -8.30 4.05
C LEU A 45 25.40 -7.58 3.02
N ALA A 46 25.77 -7.59 1.73
CA ALA A 46 24.95 -6.98 0.70
C ALA A 46 23.57 -7.64 0.56
N LEU A 47 23.54 -8.97 0.57
CA LEU A 47 22.28 -9.72 0.59
C LEU A 47 21.45 -9.39 1.84
N LEU A 48 22.08 -9.33 3.02
CA LEU A 48 21.39 -9.00 4.27
C LEU A 48 20.84 -7.57 4.27
N VAL A 49 21.62 -6.59 3.81
CA VAL A 49 21.17 -5.19 3.71
C VAL A 49 19.97 -5.10 2.77
N TRP A 50 20.02 -5.77 1.62
CA TRP A 50 18.89 -5.82 0.69
C TRP A 50 17.65 -6.42 1.35
N GLN A 51 17.74 -7.64 1.88
CA GLN A 51 16.57 -8.34 2.43
C GLN A 51 16.00 -7.66 3.68
N LEU A 52 16.86 -7.15 4.56
CA LEU A 52 16.40 -6.44 5.76
C LEU A 52 15.73 -5.11 5.41
N ALA A 53 16.27 -4.36 4.44
CA ALA A 53 15.64 -3.14 3.96
C ALA A 53 14.28 -3.45 3.32
N ASP A 54 14.20 -4.52 2.52
CA ASP A 54 12.94 -5.00 1.94
C ASP A 54 11.91 -5.31 3.03
N PHE A 55 12.28 -6.05 4.09
CA PHE A 55 11.38 -6.28 5.23
C PHE A 55 10.96 -5.00 5.96
N GLY A 56 11.82 -3.98 6.02
CA GLY A 56 11.45 -2.65 6.49
C GLY A 56 10.33 -2.02 5.67
N ILE A 57 10.35 -2.21 4.35
CA ILE A 57 9.32 -1.75 3.41
C ILE A 57 8.08 -2.64 3.49
N THR A 58 8.18 -3.95 3.28
CA THR A 58 7.04 -4.88 3.18
C THR A 58 6.27 -5.01 4.50
N ILE A 59 6.97 -5.21 5.62
CA ILE A 59 6.34 -5.37 6.94
C ILE A 59 5.96 -4.00 7.50
N GLY A 60 6.88 -3.05 7.44
CA GLY A 60 6.72 -1.73 8.04
C GLY A 60 5.90 -0.77 7.20
N TYR A 61 6.47 -0.29 6.10
CA TYR A 61 5.87 0.79 5.32
C TYR A 61 4.55 0.35 4.68
N HIS A 62 4.53 -0.85 4.11
CA HIS A 62 3.43 -1.39 3.36
C HIS A 62 2.32 -1.92 4.28
N ARG A 63 2.53 -3.06 4.96
CA ARG A 63 1.46 -3.75 5.69
C ARG A 63 1.08 -3.08 7.01
N LEU A 64 2.06 -2.65 7.81
CA LEU A 64 1.81 -2.00 9.10
C LEU A 64 1.25 -0.59 8.91
N TYR A 65 1.98 0.29 8.22
CA TYR A 65 1.61 1.70 8.15
C TYR A 65 0.63 2.01 7.01
N SER A 66 0.86 1.56 5.77
CA SER A 66 -0.04 1.93 4.68
C SER A 66 -1.39 1.24 4.79
N HIS A 67 -1.39 -0.05 5.08
CA HIS A 67 -2.59 -0.88 5.10
C HIS A 67 -3.18 -1.16 6.47
N ARG A 68 -2.50 -0.82 7.57
CA ARG A 68 -3.00 -1.02 8.94
C ARG A 68 -3.43 -2.47 9.19
N ALA A 69 -2.73 -3.42 8.58
CA ALA A 69 -3.10 -4.83 8.62
C ALA A 69 -2.85 -5.48 9.99
N PHE A 70 -2.04 -4.82 10.84
CA PHE A 70 -1.78 -5.21 12.22
C PHE A 70 -1.28 -4.03 13.05
N ARG A 71 -1.09 -4.25 14.36
CA ARG A 71 -0.48 -3.29 15.30
C ARG A 71 0.85 -3.84 15.82
N ALA A 72 1.84 -2.97 15.98
CA ALA A 72 3.18 -3.34 16.43
C ALA A 72 3.60 -2.59 17.70
N LYS A 73 4.29 -3.28 18.62
CA LYS A 73 4.93 -2.65 19.78
C LYS A 73 5.97 -1.62 19.33
N PHE A 74 6.26 -0.66 20.21
CA PHE A 74 7.20 0.44 19.93
C PHE A 74 8.55 -0.04 19.39
N ALA A 75 9.16 -1.07 20.01
CA ALA A 75 10.45 -1.60 19.58
C ALA A 75 10.42 -2.12 18.13
N VAL A 76 9.37 -2.86 17.73
CA VAL A 76 9.20 -3.36 16.36
C VAL A 76 9.07 -2.19 15.38
N ARG A 77 8.30 -1.15 15.73
CA ARG A 77 8.16 0.05 14.91
C ARG A 77 9.51 0.76 14.69
N VAL A 78 10.33 0.89 15.73
CA VAL A 78 11.66 1.50 15.64
C VAL A 78 12.59 0.68 14.73
N VAL A 79 12.61 -0.65 14.89
CA VAL A 79 13.44 -1.53 14.06
C VAL A 79 13.00 -1.43 12.59
N LEU A 80 11.71 -1.55 12.29
CA LEU A 80 11.20 -1.44 10.92
C LEU A 80 11.47 -0.06 10.30
N ALA A 81 11.40 1.02 11.09
CA ALA A 81 11.76 2.36 10.63
C ALA A 81 13.25 2.50 10.29
N ALA A 82 14.14 1.88 11.07
CA ALA A 82 15.56 1.85 10.78
C ALA A 82 15.86 1.04 9.51
N LEU A 83 15.31 -0.17 9.42
CA LEU A 83 15.47 -1.05 8.25
C LEU A 83 14.95 -0.40 6.97
N GLY A 84 13.73 0.15 6.98
CA GLY A 84 13.15 0.83 5.81
C GLY A 84 13.92 2.10 5.39
N SER A 85 14.64 2.75 6.32
CA SER A 85 15.50 3.89 5.99
C SER A 85 16.66 3.48 5.08
N ALA A 86 17.19 2.26 5.22
CA ALA A 86 18.26 1.74 4.35
C ALA A 86 17.82 1.62 2.88
N GLY A 87 16.51 1.58 2.60
CA GLY A 87 15.96 1.43 1.26
C GLY A 87 15.92 2.72 0.42
N PHE A 88 16.16 3.91 0.99
CA PHE A 88 16.15 5.19 0.24
C PHE A 88 14.83 5.50 -0.52
N GLN A 89 13.69 4.98 -0.08
CA GLN A 89 12.39 5.16 -0.76
C GLN A 89 11.52 6.30 -0.17
N GLY A 90 12.14 7.24 0.55
CA GLY A 90 11.45 8.23 1.36
C GLY A 90 11.13 7.74 2.77
N SER A 91 10.74 8.65 3.65
CA SER A 91 10.26 8.33 5.00
C SER A 91 8.97 7.52 4.96
N ILE A 92 8.64 6.79 6.04
CA ILE A 92 7.36 6.09 6.22
C ILE A 92 6.19 6.98 5.81
N LYS A 93 6.09 8.20 6.36
CA LYS A 93 4.99 9.13 6.04
C LYS A 93 4.91 9.42 4.54
N TRP A 94 6.02 9.78 3.92
CA TRP A 94 6.09 10.12 2.49
C TRP A 94 5.70 8.94 1.58
N TRP A 95 6.15 7.74 1.94
CA TRP A 95 5.88 6.50 1.19
C TRP A 95 4.42 6.07 1.34
N CYS A 96 3.93 5.99 2.59
CA CYS A 96 2.57 5.53 2.90
C CYS A 96 1.50 6.41 2.26
N LEU A 97 1.70 7.72 2.24
CA LEU A 97 0.77 8.65 1.61
C LEU A 97 0.63 8.41 0.10
N ARG A 98 1.76 8.15 -0.58
CA ARG A 98 1.74 7.81 -2.01
C ARG A 98 1.15 6.44 -2.26
N HIS A 99 1.47 5.47 -1.42
CA HIS A 99 0.92 4.11 -1.53
C HIS A 99 -0.59 4.08 -1.33
N ARG A 100 -1.09 4.81 -0.32
CA ARG A 100 -2.54 4.98 -0.13
C ARG A 100 -3.19 5.74 -1.29
N LEU A 101 -2.51 6.74 -1.87
CA LEU A 101 -3.01 7.44 -3.05
C LEU A 101 -3.09 6.50 -4.26
N HIS A 102 -2.06 5.68 -4.47
CA HIS A 102 -2.03 4.65 -5.51
C HIS A 102 -3.20 3.69 -5.35
N HIS A 103 -3.36 3.01 -4.22
CA HIS A 103 -4.48 2.07 -4.03
C HIS A 103 -5.86 2.69 -4.23
N ARG A 104 -6.01 3.99 -3.94
CA ARG A 104 -7.29 4.70 -4.09
C ARG A 104 -7.58 5.09 -5.53
N PHE A 105 -6.55 5.35 -6.32
CA PHE A 105 -6.66 5.90 -7.66
C PHE A 105 -5.88 5.10 -8.70
N THR A 106 -5.66 3.81 -8.44
CA THR A 106 -4.85 2.88 -9.25
C THR A 106 -5.16 3.07 -10.72
N ASP A 107 -4.12 3.13 -11.55
CA ASP A 107 -4.21 3.24 -13.01
C ASP A 107 -4.80 4.55 -13.57
N SER A 108 -5.26 5.47 -12.72
CA SER A 108 -5.74 6.79 -13.13
C SER A 108 -4.60 7.82 -13.26
N ILE A 109 -4.92 9.01 -13.75
CA ILE A 109 -3.99 10.16 -13.80
C ILE A 109 -3.49 10.61 -12.41
N HIS A 110 -4.19 10.21 -11.34
CA HIS A 110 -3.85 10.58 -9.96
C HIS A 110 -2.99 9.55 -9.26
N ASP A 111 -2.77 8.38 -9.86
CA ASP A 111 -1.85 7.37 -9.37
C ASP A 111 -0.39 7.83 -9.57
N PRO A 112 0.42 7.93 -8.49
CA PRO A 112 1.80 8.37 -8.59
C PRO A 112 2.67 7.55 -9.56
N TYR A 113 2.38 6.26 -9.71
CA TYR A 113 3.15 5.31 -10.52
C TYR A 113 2.26 4.53 -11.49
N ALA A 114 1.20 5.18 -11.98
CA ALA A 114 0.22 4.65 -12.93
C ALA A 114 0.86 3.78 -14.03
N ALA A 115 0.53 2.48 -14.03
CA ALA A 115 1.02 1.53 -15.02
C ALA A 115 0.52 1.85 -16.44
N THR A 116 -0.63 2.52 -16.53
CA THR A 116 -1.22 3.05 -17.77
C THR A 116 -0.35 4.08 -18.49
N ARG A 117 0.66 4.66 -17.83
CA ARG A 117 1.64 5.57 -18.44
C ARG A 117 2.84 4.84 -19.06
N GLY A 118 2.84 3.51 -19.06
CA GLY A 118 3.87 2.67 -19.66
C GLY A 118 4.80 2.04 -18.63
N LEU A 119 5.34 0.86 -18.97
CA LEU A 119 6.19 0.06 -18.09
C LEU A 119 7.39 0.83 -17.53
N PHE A 120 8.05 1.65 -18.37
CA PHE A 120 9.18 2.46 -17.93
C PHE A 120 8.76 3.51 -16.89
N TYR A 121 7.60 4.16 -17.10
CA TYR A 121 7.11 5.18 -16.17
C TYR A 121 6.83 4.57 -14.80
N SER A 122 6.06 3.47 -14.74
CA SER A 122 5.70 2.82 -13.47
C SER A 122 6.89 2.16 -12.77
N HIS A 123 7.88 1.69 -13.53
CA HIS A 123 9.12 1.15 -12.96
C HIS A 123 9.95 2.26 -12.30
N MET A 124 10.41 3.25 -13.06
CA MET A 124 11.31 4.28 -12.53
C MET A 124 11.14 5.66 -13.12
N GLY A 125 10.37 5.83 -14.21
CA GLY A 125 10.20 7.13 -14.86
C GLY A 125 9.56 8.19 -13.94
N TRP A 126 8.68 7.78 -13.03
CA TRP A 126 8.04 8.66 -12.05
C TRP A 126 9.03 9.38 -11.11
N ILE A 127 10.24 8.80 -10.89
CA ILE A 127 11.28 9.32 -9.98
C ILE A 127 11.88 10.63 -10.48
N PHE A 128 11.92 10.82 -11.80
CA PHE A 128 12.60 11.95 -12.44
C PHE A 128 11.77 13.25 -12.43
N TYR A 129 10.50 13.18 -12.05
CA TYR A 129 9.59 14.32 -12.10
C TYR A 129 9.23 14.81 -10.71
N LYS A 130 9.07 16.13 -10.57
CA LYS A 130 8.62 16.70 -9.30
C LYS A 130 7.17 16.27 -9.06
N PRO A 131 6.88 15.66 -7.90
CA PRO A 131 5.56 15.14 -7.62
C PRO A 131 4.56 16.27 -7.36
N THR A 132 3.44 16.25 -8.06
CA THR A 132 2.25 17.07 -7.79
C THR A 132 1.04 16.14 -7.65
N TYR A 133 0.44 16.10 -6.48
CA TYR A 133 -0.70 15.21 -6.19
C TYR A 133 -1.87 16.02 -5.66
N GLU A 134 -2.74 16.47 -6.57
CA GLU A 134 -3.92 17.26 -6.23
C GLU A 134 -4.83 16.51 -5.23
N ARG A 135 -5.00 15.20 -5.41
CA ARG A 135 -5.86 14.36 -4.56
C ARG A 135 -5.21 13.85 -3.28
N MET A 136 -4.00 14.30 -2.93
CA MET A 136 -3.31 13.86 -1.72
C MET A 136 -4.04 14.25 -0.43
N GLU A 137 -4.80 15.34 -0.45
CA GLU A 137 -5.61 15.79 0.68
C GLU A 137 -6.76 14.83 1.03
N LEU A 138 -7.18 13.99 0.06
CA LEU A 138 -8.21 12.98 0.28
C LEU A 138 -7.66 11.76 1.03
N VAL A 139 -6.34 11.59 1.09
CA VAL A 139 -5.68 10.46 1.73
C VAL A 139 -5.55 10.72 3.22
N ASP A 140 -6.16 9.83 4.02
CA ASP A 140 -6.04 9.85 5.47
C ASP A 140 -4.57 9.71 5.90
N ARG A 141 -4.18 10.48 6.92
CA ARG A 141 -2.80 10.60 7.42
C ARG A 141 -2.69 10.75 8.93
N GLU A 142 -3.81 10.74 9.64
CA GLU A 142 -3.85 11.03 11.08
C GLU A 142 -3.01 10.04 11.89
N ASP A 143 -3.03 8.76 11.50
CA ASP A 143 -2.21 7.73 12.13
C ASP A 143 -0.70 7.93 11.92
N LEU A 144 -0.29 8.40 10.74
CA LEU A 144 1.11 8.72 10.44
C LEU A 144 1.59 9.96 11.20
N ASP A 145 0.69 10.93 11.40
CA ASP A 145 0.98 12.19 12.09
C ASP A 145 0.95 12.05 13.62
N SER A 146 0.27 11.04 14.14
CA SER A 146 0.21 10.76 15.58
C SER A 146 1.31 9.80 16.06
N ASP A 147 1.88 8.97 15.17
CA ASP A 147 2.92 8.01 15.54
C ASP A 147 4.29 8.68 15.79
N PRO A 148 4.87 8.59 17.00
CA PRO A 148 6.13 9.25 17.33
C PRO A 148 7.33 8.70 16.55
N VAL A 149 7.33 7.41 16.17
CA VAL A 149 8.40 6.81 15.39
C VAL A 149 8.37 7.34 13.96
N VAL A 150 7.18 7.43 13.37
CA VAL A 150 6.98 7.97 12.02
C VAL A 150 7.40 9.43 11.96
N ARG A 151 6.98 10.25 12.94
CA ARG A 151 7.35 11.66 13.02
C ARG A 151 8.86 11.86 13.16
N PHE A 152 9.50 11.09 14.04
CA PHE A 152 10.96 11.13 14.23
C PHE A 152 11.68 10.76 12.94
N GLN A 153 11.31 9.64 12.34
CA GLN A 153 11.94 9.16 11.11
C GLN A 153 11.72 10.15 9.96
N HIS A 154 10.53 10.73 9.81
CA HIS A 154 10.25 11.73 8.78
C HIS A 154 11.12 12.99 8.95
N LYS A 155 11.25 13.49 10.19
CA LYS A 155 12.09 14.67 10.49
C LYS A 155 13.58 14.42 10.23
N HIS A 156 14.06 13.21 10.51
CA HIS A 156 15.49 12.85 10.42
C HIS A 156 15.80 11.91 9.26
N TYR A 157 14.94 11.86 8.25
CA TYR A 157 14.99 10.81 7.22
C TYR A 157 16.32 10.76 6.48
N VAL A 158 16.82 11.91 6.01
CA VAL A 158 18.05 11.98 5.21
C VAL A 158 19.26 11.45 6.01
N PRO A 159 19.54 11.93 7.24
CA PRO A 159 20.58 11.34 8.08
C PRO A 159 20.41 9.84 8.34
N LEU A 160 19.18 9.38 8.61
CA LEU A 160 18.91 7.96 8.87
C LEU A 160 19.17 7.12 7.62
N ALA A 161 18.71 7.54 6.46
CA ALA A 161 18.94 6.84 5.19
C ALA A 161 20.43 6.77 4.86
N LEU A 162 21.15 7.89 4.95
CA LEU A 162 22.61 7.93 4.74
C LEU A 162 23.34 7.01 5.70
N PHE A 163 22.95 7.01 6.98
CA PHE A 163 23.56 6.14 7.97
C PHE A 163 23.28 4.66 7.70
N PHE A 164 22.01 4.25 7.64
CA PHE A 164 21.65 2.84 7.52
C PHE A 164 21.96 2.24 6.15
N GLY A 165 21.92 3.03 5.07
CA GLY A 165 22.30 2.54 3.76
C GLY A 165 23.79 2.66 3.48
N PHE A 166 24.44 3.81 3.67
CA PHE A 166 25.85 3.96 3.25
C PHE A 166 26.85 3.72 4.38
N VAL A 167 26.67 4.40 5.51
CA VAL A 167 27.69 4.41 6.57
C VAL A 167 27.75 3.06 7.30
N LEU A 168 26.62 2.53 7.74
CA LEU A 168 26.56 1.33 8.55
C LEU A 168 27.14 0.10 7.82
N PRO A 169 26.79 -0.21 6.56
CA PRO A 169 27.43 -1.32 5.85
C PRO A 169 28.94 -1.15 5.72
N THR A 170 29.40 0.09 5.46
CA THR A 170 30.83 0.41 5.38
C THR A 170 31.55 0.16 6.70
N LEU A 171 30.96 0.59 7.82
CA LEU A 171 31.49 0.35 9.17
C LEU A 171 31.52 -1.15 9.51
N LEU A 172 30.49 -1.91 9.14
CA LEU A 172 30.50 -3.36 9.34
C LEU A 172 31.63 -4.01 8.53
N GLY A 173 31.89 -3.52 7.32
CA GLY A 173 33.02 -3.95 6.48
C GLY A 173 34.39 -3.87 7.15
N THR A 174 34.60 -2.95 8.09
CA THR A 174 35.89 -2.85 8.79
C THR A 174 36.17 -4.05 9.70
N LEU A 175 35.12 -4.78 10.13
CA LEU A 175 35.27 -5.97 10.99
C LEU A 175 36.03 -7.11 10.30
N TRP A 176 36.07 -7.11 8.97
CA TRP A 176 36.85 -8.06 8.16
C TRP A 176 37.77 -7.35 7.16
N ASN A 177 38.18 -6.12 7.47
CA ASN A 177 39.13 -5.31 6.69
C ASN A 177 38.71 -5.03 5.23
N ASP A 178 37.41 -4.93 4.94
CA ASP A 178 36.88 -4.62 3.61
C ASP A 178 35.77 -3.55 3.64
N ALA A 179 36.09 -2.38 4.21
CA ALA A 179 35.16 -1.25 4.22
C ALA A 179 34.73 -0.82 2.80
N SER A 180 35.66 -0.79 1.84
CA SER A 180 35.37 -0.38 0.46
C SER A 180 34.49 -1.39 -0.28
N GLY A 181 34.71 -2.69 -0.14
CA GLY A 181 33.86 -3.70 -0.76
C GLY A 181 32.48 -3.74 -0.11
N ALA A 182 32.40 -3.57 1.21
CA ALA A 182 31.12 -3.41 1.91
C ALA A 182 30.35 -2.16 1.48
N PHE A 183 31.03 -1.02 1.22
CA PHE A 183 30.41 0.18 0.65
C PHE A 183 29.94 -0.03 -0.80
N VAL A 184 30.71 -0.71 -1.65
CA VAL A 184 30.29 -0.96 -3.03
C VAL A 184 29.10 -1.92 -3.06
N TRP A 185 29.20 -3.07 -2.37
CA TRP A 185 28.21 -4.13 -2.46
C TRP A 185 27.04 -3.94 -1.49
N GLY A 186 27.32 -3.88 -0.19
CA GLY A 186 26.29 -3.64 0.82
C GLY A 186 25.82 -2.20 0.86
N GLY A 187 26.63 -1.29 0.31
CA GLY A 187 26.20 0.03 -0.01
C GLY A 187 25.50 0.08 -1.38
N LEU A 188 26.21 0.48 -2.41
CA LEU A 188 25.63 0.86 -3.69
C LEU A 188 24.79 -0.26 -4.35
N VAL A 189 25.35 -1.46 -4.56
CA VAL A 189 24.68 -2.56 -5.29
C VAL A 189 23.40 -3.02 -4.59
N ALA A 190 23.42 -3.19 -3.27
CA ALA A 190 22.24 -3.55 -2.50
C ALA A 190 21.10 -2.54 -2.69
N ARG A 191 21.42 -1.23 -2.86
CA ARG A 191 20.39 -0.21 -3.16
C ARG A 191 19.70 -0.44 -4.49
N LEU A 192 20.44 -0.78 -5.54
CA LEU A 192 19.80 -1.04 -6.83
C LEU A 192 18.91 -2.28 -6.75
N ALA A 193 19.35 -3.32 -6.05
CA ALA A 193 18.51 -4.50 -5.81
C ALA A 193 17.21 -4.11 -5.07
N ILE A 194 17.30 -3.35 -3.97
CA ILE A 194 16.12 -2.87 -3.24
C ILE A 194 15.18 -2.06 -4.15
N TRP A 195 15.72 -1.05 -4.86
CA TRP A 195 14.93 -0.17 -5.71
C TRP A 195 14.23 -0.94 -6.83
N HIS A 196 14.98 -1.71 -7.63
CA HIS A 196 14.40 -2.41 -8.76
C HIS A 196 13.41 -3.49 -8.33
N CYS A 197 13.67 -4.21 -7.23
CA CYS A 197 12.69 -5.16 -6.70
C CYS A 197 11.40 -4.47 -6.26
N THR A 198 11.45 -3.34 -5.54
CA THR A 198 10.21 -2.60 -5.23
C THR A 198 9.54 -2.05 -6.49
N PHE A 199 10.30 -1.55 -7.45
CA PHE A 199 9.76 -0.98 -8.69
C PHE A 199 9.12 -2.03 -9.59
N LEU A 200 9.57 -3.30 -9.53
CA LEU A 200 8.91 -4.41 -10.21
C LEU A 200 7.46 -4.60 -9.74
N VAL A 201 7.15 -4.30 -8.47
CA VAL A 201 5.77 -4.36 -7.95
C VAL A 201 4.90 -3.31 -8.64
N ASN A 202 5.40 -2.08 -8.82
CA ASN A 202 4.65 -1.04 -9.51
C ASN A 202 4.56 -1.27 -11.03
N SER A 203 5.53 -1.99 -11.61
CA SER A 203 5.64 -2.16 -13.05
C SER A 203 5.18 -3.54 -13.53
N LEU A 204 5.97 -4.58 -13.31
CA LEU A 204 5.73 -5.90 -13.87
C LEU A 204 4.50 -6.56 -13.23
N ALA A 205 4.25 -6.31 -11.93
CA ALA A 205 3.03 -6.78 -11.27
C ALA A 205 1.76 -6.05 -11.72
N HIS A 206 1.86 -5.07 -12.63
CA HIS A 206 0.72 -4.45 -13.32
C HIS A 206 0.66 -4.77 -14.82
N TRP A 207 1.57 -5.61 -15.32
CA TRP A 207 1.71 -5.92 -16.75
C TRP A 207 1.57 -7.41 -17.05
N ASP A 208 2.16 -8.27 -16.21
CA ASP A 208 2.21 -9.72 -16.44
C ASP A 208 1.90 -10.51 -15.17
N GLY A 209 1.16 -11.61 -15.33
CA GLY A 209 0.71 -12.49 -14.25
C GLY A 209 -0.81 -12.72 -14.21
N LEU A 210 -1.27 -13.32 -13.11
CA LEU A 210 -2.64 -13.82 -12.94
C LEU A 210 -3.54 -12.82 -12.19
N GLN A 211 -4.84 -12.80 -12.50
CA GLN A 211 -5.84 -11.99 -11.79
C GLN A 211 -6.95 -12.86 -11.16
N PRO A 212 -6.63 -13.75 -10.22
CA PRO A 212 -7.62 -14.69 -9.69
C PRO A 212 -8.67 -14.05 -8.76
N TYR A 213 -8.50 -12.80 -8.33
CA TYR A 213 -9.39 -12.15 -7.34
C TYR A 213 -10.18 -10.96 -7.92
N SER A 214 -9.54 -10.11 -8.73
CA SER A 214 -10.21 -8.97 -9.36
C SER A 214 -9.49 -8.54 -10.63
N ASP A 215 -10.22 -7.93 -11.53
CA ASP A 215 -9.74 -7.32 -12.78
C ASP A 215 -10.24 -5.86 -12.92
N GLU A 216 -10.61 -5.25 -11.79
CA GLU A 216 -11.00 -3.83 -11.72
C GLU A 216 -9.81 -2.87 -11.89
N ASP A 217 -8.60 -3.36 -11.64
CA ASP A 217 -7.34 -2.68 -11.93
C ASP A 217 -6.35 -3.63 -12.62
N THR A 218 -5.18 -3.12 -12.99
CA THR A 218 -4.17 -3.88 -13.72
C THR A 218 -3.30 -4.78 -12.84
N SER A 219 -3.50 -4.81 -11.52
CA SER A 219 -2.67 -5.60 -10.60
C SER A 219 -2.74 -7.10 -10.88
N ARG A 220 -1.60 -7.78 -10.86
CA ARG A 220 -1.41 -9.18 -11.26
C ARG A 220 -0.51 -9.91 -10.27
N GLY A 221 -0.82 -11.17 -10.01
CA GLY A 221 -0.01 -12.09 -9.22
C GLY A 221 1.08 -12.76 -10.07
N ASN A 222 2.32 -12.71 -9.62
CA ASN A 222 3.46 -13.36 -10.27
C ASN A 222 4.41 -13.99 -9.22
N PHE A 223 4.62 -15.30 -9.32
CA PHE A 223 5.46 -16.04 -8.36
C PHE A 223 6.93 -15.63 -8.42
N LEU A 224 7.47 -15.36 -9.61
CA LEU A 224 8.87 -14.90 -9.74
C LEU A 224 9.06 -13.54 -9.09
N LEU A 225 8.08 -12.65 -9.22
CA LEU A 225 8.11 -11.37 -8.50
C LEU A 225 8.07 -11.61 -6.99
N ALA A 226 7.23 -12.52 -6.51
CA ALA A 226 7.14 -12.81 -5.06
C ALA A 226 8.50 -13.24 -4.48
N LEU A 227 9.30 -14.01 -5.23
CA LEU A 227 10.66 -14.40 -4.83
C LEU A 227 11.60 -13.19 -4.72
N LEU A 228 11.52 -12.25 -5.67
CA LEU A 228 12.39 -11.08 -5.73
C LEU A 228 11.99 -9.96 -4.76
N THR A 229 10.72 -9.91 -4.34
CA THR A 229 10.14 -8.78 -3.61
C THR A 229 9.66 -9.16 -2.21
N GLY A 230 10.30 -10.13 -1.57
CA GLY A 230 10.00 -10.49 -0.17
C GLY A 230 8.56 -10.93 0.09
N GLY A 231 7.86 -11.44 -0.94
CA GLY A 231 6.47 -11.89 -0.89
C GLY A 231 5.46 -10.99 -1.59
N GLU A 232 5.83 -9.77 -2.01
CA GLU A 232 4.89 -8.79 -2.58
C GLU A 232 4.42 -9.09 -4.02
N GLY A 233 4.77 -10.25 -4.57
CA GLY A 233 4.37 -10.64 -5.93
C GLY A 233 2.93 -11.13 -6.07
N SER A 234 2.21 -11.40 -4.98
CA SER A 234 0.76 -11.68 -5.00
C SER A 234 -0.05 -10.38 -5.14
N HIS A 235 0.33 -9.51 -6.06
CA HIS A 235 -0.12 -8.11 -6.10
C HIS A 235 -1.63 -7.97 -6.37
N ASN A 236 -2.20 -8.87 -7.19
CA ASN A 236 -3.66 -8.92 -7.41
C ASN A 236 -4.44 -9.20 -6.11
N PHE A 237 -3.91 -10.06 -5.23
CA PHE A 237 -4.51 -10.31 -3.92
C PHE A 237 -4.41 -9.07 -3.04
N GLN A 238 -3.24 -8.44 -3.00
CA GLN A 238 -3.00 -7.24 -2.19
C GLN A 238 -3.90 -6.07 -2.60
N HIS A 239 -4.11 -5.86 -3.90
CA HIS A 239 -5.04 -4.86 -4.41
C HIS A 239 -6.50 -5.17 -4.09
N SER A 240 -6.89 -6.45 -4.18
CA SER A 240 -8.26 -6.89 -3.90
C SER A 240 -8.59 -6.86 -2.39
N PHE A 241 -7.60 -7.16 -1.54
CA PHE A 241 -7.75 -7.31 -0.09
C PHE A 241 -6.62 -6.59 0.68
N PRO A 242 -6.51 -5.24 0.55
CA PRO A 242 -5.35 -4.49 1.03
C PRO A 242 -5.12 -4.56 2.54
N HIS A 243 -6.17 -4.82 3.32
CA HIS A 243 -6.06 -4.94 4.78
C HIS A 243 -5.58 -6.30 5.27
N ASP A 244 -5.42 -7.30 4.40
CA ASP A 244 -4.86 -8.59 4.80
C ASP A 244 -3.38 -8.40 5.21
N TRP A 245 -2.98 -9.03 6.31
CA TRP A 245 -1.59 -8.97 6.78
C TRP A 245 -0.63 -9.83 5.93
N ARG A 246 -1.17 -10.63 5.01
CA ARG A 246 -0.46 -11.52 4.09
C ARG A 246 -0.49 -10.97 2.67
N SER A 247 0.55 -11.27 1.89
CA SER A 247 0.55 -11.11 0.44
C SER A 247 0.27 -12.46 -0.22
N GLY A 248 -1.01 -12.86 -0.16
CA GLY A 248 -1.51 -14.14 -0.65
C GLY A 248 -2.13 -14.99 0.46
N PRO A 249 -3.29 -15.61 0.23
CA PRO A 249 -4.10 -16.21 1.29
C PRO A 249 -3.57 -17.56 1.78
N HIS A 250 -2.85 -18.30 0.94
CA HIS A 250 -2.41 -19.66 1.29
C HIS A 250 -1.09 -19.64 2.08
N LEU A 251 -0.94 -20.65 2.95
CA LEU A 251 0.29 -20.85 3.73
C LEU A 251 1.52 -21.01 2.83
N TRP A 252 1.35 -21.69 1.69
CA TRP A 252 2.40 -22.01 0.72
C TRP A 252 2.72 -20.88 -0.26
N ASN A 253 1.92 -19.79 -0.29
CA ASN A 253 2.33 -18.61 -1.04
C ASN A 253 3.63 -18.09 -0.44
N TRP A 254 4.65 -17.95 -1.28
CA TRP A 254 5.95 -17.42 -0.89
C TRP A 254 5.79 -16.00 -0.37
N ASP A 255 5.89 -15.85 0.95
CA ASP A 255 5.75 -14.58 1.63
C ASP A 255 6.57 -14.63 2.94
N PRO A 256 7.89 -14.37 2.87
CA PRO A 256 8.75 -14.28 4.04
C PRO A 256 8.28 -13.23 5.05
N SER A 257 7.72 -12.13 4.58
CA SER A 257 7.17 -11.07 5.42
C SER A 257 6.03 -11.59 6.30
N LYS A 258 5.13 -12.43 5.76
CA LYS A 258 4.10 -13.15 6.53
C LYS A 258 4.71 -14.03 7.60
N TRP A 259 5.73 -14.83 7.30
CA TRP A 259 6.32 -15.70 8.33
C TRP A 259 6.96 -14.90 9.48
N ILE A 260 7.61 -13.77 9.17
CA ILE A 260 8.17 -12.87 10.18
C ILE A 260 7.06 -12.23 11.02
N ILE A 261 6.01 -11.69 10.40
CA ILE A 261 4.87 -11.09 11.10
C ILE A 261 4.20 -12.13 12.03
N PHE A 262 4.02 -13.36 11.54
CA PHE A 262 3.45 -14.45 12.32
C PHE A 262 4.31 -14.76 13.54
N LEU A 263 5.63 -14.89 13.37
CA LEU A 263 6.55 -15.11 14.50
C LEU A 263 6.47 -13.96 15.52
N LEU A 264 6.49 -12.70 15.07
CA LEU A 264 6.35 -11.54 15.93
C LEU A 264 5.00 -11.53 16.69
N ASN A 265 3.93 -12.01 16.06
CA ASN A 265 2.64 -12.17 16.72
C ASN A 265 2.68 -13.26 17.80
N ARG A 266 3.31 -14.41 17.53
CA ARG A 266 3.48 -15.49 18.52
C ARG A 266 4.33 -15.07 19.72
N LEU A 267 5.28 -14.16 19.51
CA LEU A 267 6.09 -13.52 20.56
C LEU A 267 5.35 -12.37 21.27
N GLY A 268 4.11 -12.06 20.90
CA GLY A 268 3.32 -10.97 21.47
C GLY A 268 3.89 -9.58 21.16
N LEU A 269 4.69 -9.43 20.10
CA LEU A 269 5.27 -8.16 19.64
C LEU A 269 4.38 -7.44 18.62
N VAL A 270 3.50 -8.20 17.96
CA VAL A 270 2.48 -7.73 17.02
C VAL A 270 1.12 -8.29 17.43
N SER A 271 0.04 -7.54 17.22
CA SER A 271 -1.34 -7.95 17.53
C SER A 271 -2.35 -7.44 16.49
N GLY A 272 -3.58 -7.98 16.53
CA GLY A 272 -4.67 -7.53 15.68
C GLY A 272 -4.45 -7.80 14.19
N LEU A 273 -3.90 -8.98 13.85
CA LEU A 273 -3.72 -9.42 12.45
C LEU A 273 -5.09 -9.47 11.75
N ARG A 274 -5.26 -8.68 10.69
CA ARG A 274 -6.49 -8.62 9.89
C ARG A 274 -6.36 -9.55 8.69
N SER A 275 -7.30 -10.47 8.52
CA SER A 275 -7.33 -11.39 7.38
C SER A 275 -8.64 -11.25 6.61
N VAL A 276 -8.61 -11.45 5.31
CA VAL A 276 -9.82 -11.58 4.49
C VAL A 276 -10.68 -12.77 4.99
N ARG A 277 -12.01 -12.64 4.94
CA ARG A 277 -12.91 -13.75 5.24
C ARG A 277 -12.80 -14.80 4.13
N GLU A 278 -12.91 -16.07 4.50
CA GLU A 278 -12.97 -17.13 3.48
C GLU A 278 -14.18 -16.98 2.54
N GLU A 279 -15.27 -16.43 3.09
CA GLU A 279 -16.45 -15.86 2.41
C GLU A 279 -16.07 -15.12 1.12
N ASP A 280 -15.51 -13.93 1.36
CA ASP A 280 -15.13 -12.93 0.36
C ASP A 280 -14.08 -13.47 -0.62
N LEU A 281 -13.16 -14.32 -0.14
CA LEU A 281 -12.11 -14.90 -0.97
C LEU A 281 -12.65 -15.89 -2.00
N LYS A 282 -13.47 -16.84 -1.55
CA LYS A 282 -14.07 -17.87 -2.43
C LYS A 282 -14.94 -17.23 -3.48
N GLU A 283 -15.73 -16.25 -3.09
CA GLU A 283 -16.61 -15.53 -3.99
C GLU A 283 -15.83 -14.74 -5.04
N ALA A 284 -14.79 -13.99 -4.65
CA ALA A 284 -13.95 -13.26 -5.61
C ALA A 284 -13.37 -14.20 -6.68
N MET A 285 -12.87 -15.35 -6.25
CA MET A 285 -12.37 -16.39 -7.16
C MET A 285 -13.47 -17.00 -8.04
N GLN A 286 -14.66 -17.27 -7.48
CA GLN A 286 -15.80 -17.79 -8.22
C GLN A 286 -16.29 -16.79 -9.28
N TYR A 287 -16.35 -15.50 -8.94
CA TYR A 287 -16.68 -14.44 -9.87
C TYR A 287 -15.68 -14.40 -11.03
N MET A 288 -14.38 -14.38 -10.73
CA MET A 288 -13.34 -14.35 -11.76
C MET A 288 -13.38 -15.59 -12.65
N HIS A 289 -13.57 -16.78 -12.05
CA HIS A 289 -13.70 -18.03 -12.80
C HIS A 289 -14.94 -18.05 -13.69
N PHE A 290 -16.10 -17.61 -13.18
CA PHE A 290 -17.31 -17.48 -13.99
C PHE A 290 -17.09 -16.49 -15.14
N LYS A 291 -16.48 -15.34 -14.85
CA LYS A 291 -16.20 -14.32 -15.86
C LYS A 291 -15.33 -14.83 -16.99
N GLU A 292 -14.28 -15.58 -16.67
CA GLU A 292 -13.38 -16.19 -17.63
C GLU A 292 -14.08 -17.25 -18.51
N THR A 293 -15.01 -18.01 -17.92
CA THR A 293 -15.67 -19.14 -18.59
C THR A 293 -16.96 -18.79 -19.33
N HIS A 294 -17.73 -17.83 -18.82
CA HIS A 294 -19.09 -17.49 -19.27
C HIS A 294 -19.27 -16.00 -19.63
N GLY A 295 -18.24 -15.17 -19.44
CA GLY A 295 -18.34 -13.72 -19.59
C GLY A 295 -18.86 -13.02 -18.34
N VAL A 296 -18.99 -11.69 -18.40
CA VAL A 296 -19.34 -10.86 -17.24
C VAL A 296 -20.68 -11.31 -16.63
N PRO A 297 -20.71 -11.71 -15.35
CA PRO A 297 -21.96 -12.04 -14.67
C PRO A 297 -22.96 -10.87 -14.79
N PRO A 298 -24.26 -11.14 -14.95
CA PRO A 298 -25.26 -10.09 -14.87
C PRO A 298 -25.14 -9.35 -13.53
N ALA A 299 -25.42 -8.05 -13.54
CA ALA A 299 -25.45 -7.27 -12.31
C ALA A 299 -26.43 -7.94 -11.33
N GLU A 300 -26.01 -8.07 -10.06
CA GLU A 300 -26.91 -8.56 -9.03
C GLU A 300 -28.20 -7.72 -9.03
N ASP A 301 -29.33 -8.39 -9.14
CA ASP A 301 -30.64 -7.75 -9.11
C ASP A 301 -30.91 -7.23 -7.69
N ASP A 302 -30.72 -5.92 -7.50
CA ASP A 302 -30.91 -5.24 -6.22
C ASP A 302 -32.36 -4.80 -5.99
N THR A 303 -33.31 -5.33 -6.78
CA THR A 303 -34.74 -5.00 -6.64
C THR A 303 -35.44 -5.82 -5.55
N SER A 304 -34.81 -6.87 -5.04
CA SER A 304 -35.39 -7.82 -4.07
C SER A 304 -35.30 -7.38 -2.59
N TRP A 305 -35.19 -6.08 -2.29
CA TRP A 305 -35.15 -5.62 -0.91
C TRP A 305 -36.51 -5.81 -0.22
N GLU A 306 -36.59 -6.77 0.70
CA GLU A 306 -37.79 -7.06 1.49
C GLU A 306 -37.83 -6.32 2.84
N GLY A 307 -36.81 -5.51 3.15
CA GLY A 307 -36.72 -4.78 4.42
C GLY A 307 -37.54 -3.49 4.47
N GLU A 308 -37.42 -2.76 5.59
CA GLU A 308 -38.14 -1.48 5.79
C GLU A 308 -37.68 -0.38 4.81
N ALA A 309 -38.55 0.60 4.57
CA ALA A 309 -38.25 1.85 3.92
C ALA A 309 -38.35 3.00 4.93
N TRP A 310 -37.35 3.88 4.97
CA TRP A 310 -37.27 5.00 5.90
C TRP A 310 -37.19 6.32 5.14
N ASP A 311 -37.74 7.38 5.72
CA ASP A 311 -37.43 8.76 5.37
C ASP A 311 -36.34 9.32 6.31
N LEU A 312 -35.95 10.57 6.11
CA LEU A 312 -34.97 11.24 6.98
C LEU A 312 -35.47 11.38 8.43
N VAL A 313 -36.78 11.48 8.66
CA VAL A 313 -37.34 11.62 10.01
C VAL A 313 -37.14 10.33 10.79
N ARG A 314 -37.49 9.18 10.20
CA ARG A 314 -37.29 7.86 10.78
C ARG A 314 -35.81 7.56 11.01
N ALA A 315 -34.93 7.97 10.09
CA ALA A 315 -33.49 7.84 10.26
C ALA A 315 -32.97 8.67 11.47
N HIS A 316 -33.47 9.90 11.66
CA HIS A 316 -33.13 10.70 12.84
C HIS A 316 -33.61 10.05 14.13
N ASP A 317 -34.80 9.44 14.15
CA ASP A 317 -35.30 8.75 15.33
C ASP A 317 -34.48 7.50 15.65
N PHE A 318 -34.01 6.76 14.63
CA PHE A 318 -33.06 5.67 14.84
C PHE A 318 -31.76 6.17 15.52
N ILE A 319 -31.21 7.29 15.07
CA ILE A 319 -29.98 7.88 15.65
C ILE A 319 -30.22 8.35 17.08
N LYS A 320 -31.39 8.94 17.38
CA LYS A 320 -31.76 9.33 18.76
C LYS A 320 -31.87 8.12 19.68
N LEU A 321 -32.46 7.03 19.20
CA LEU A 321 -32.59 5.77 19.94
C LEU A 321 -31.25 5.06 20.15
N LYS A 322 -30.31 5.23 19.22
CA LYS A 322 -28.96 4.66 19.29
C LYS A 322 -27.90 5.76 19.12
N PRO A 323 -27.65 6.56 20.18
CA PRO A 323 -26.66 7.63 20.13
C PRO A 323 -25.28 7.11 19.71
N GLY A 324 -24.62 7.82 18.79
CA GLY A 324 -23.32 7.42 18.23
C GLY A 324 -23.41 6.59 16.95
N SER A 325 -24.61 6.23 16.50
CA SER A 325 -24.80 5.60 15.19
C SER A 325 -24.34 6.51 14.05
N CYS A 326 -23.59 5.95 13.11
CA CYS A 326 -23.18 6.58 11.88
C CYS A 326 -23.96 5.95 10.72
N LEU A 327 -24.94 6.69 10.23
CA LEU A 327 -25.82 6.29 9.12
C LEU A 327 -25.47 7.12 7.89
N VAL A 328 -25.18 6.47 6.78
CA VAL A 328 -24.92 7.13 5.49
C VAL A 328 -25.97 6.66 4.48
N VAL A 329 -26.24 7.45 3.44
CA VAL A 329 -27.09 7.04 2.33
C VAL A 329 -26.23 6.74 1.11
N ILE A 330 -26.27 5.51 0.62
CA ILE A 330 -25.53 5.02 -0.55
C ILE A 330 -26.48 4.15 -1.38
N ASP A 331 -26.56 4.40 -2.68
CA ASP A 331 -27.38 3.66 -3.65
C ASP A 331 -28.87 3.59 -3.25
N ASP A 332 -29.45 4.71 -2.78
CA ASP A 332 -30.82 4.78 -2.24
C ASP A 332 -31.07 3.85 -1.03
N TYR A 333 -30.04 3.49 -0.26
CA TYR A 333 -30.18 2.75 1.01
C TYR A 333 -29.55 3.51 2.17
N PHE A 334 -30.20 3.45 3.33
CA PHE A 334 -29.56 3.76 4.61
C PHE A 334 -28.63 2.62 5.01
N VAL A 335 -27.36 2.95 5.21
CA VAL A 335 -26.29 2.02 5.58
C VAL A 335 -25.75 2.40 6.95
N ASN A 336 -25.84 1.46 7.90
CA ASN A 336 -25.31 1.65 9.24
C ASN A 336 -23.83 1.26 9.30
N VAL A 337 -22.95 2.23 9.06
CA VAL A 337 -21.49 2.04 9.03
C VAL A 337 -20.81 2.13 10.41
N THR A 338 -21.59 2.26 11.49
CA THR A 338 -21.09 2.30 12.87
C THR A 338 -20.07 1.18 13.20
N PRO A 339 -20.37 -0.12 12.96
CA PRO A 339 -19.41 -1.19 13.25
C PRO A 339 -18.15 -1.12 12.37
N TYR A 340 -18.21 -0.44 11.23
CA TYR A 340 -17.12 -0.36 10.26
C TYR A 340 -16.22 0.89 10.45
N LEU A 341 -16.60 1.84 11.31
CA LEU A 341 -15.85 3.09 11.52
C LEU A 341 -14.35 2.87 11.83
N GLY A 342 -14.04 1.88 12.68
CA GLY A 342 -12.66 1.55 13.07
C GLY A 342 -11.89 0.72 12.03
N GLU A 343 -12.58 0.24 11.00
CA GLU A 343 -12.02 -0.60 9.95
C GLU A 343 -11.91 0.11 8.60
N HIS A 344 -12.68 1.17 8.38
CA HIS A 344 -12.75 1.86 7.10
C HIS A 344 -11.38 2.41 6.65
N PRO A 345 -10.86 2.00 5.46
CA PRO A 345 -9.55 2.41 4.97
C PRO A 345 -9.37 3.93 4.85
N GLY A 346 -10.44 4.64 4.46
CA GLY A 346 -10.44 6.11 4.35
C GLY A 346 -10.58 6.85 5.69
N GLY A 347 -10.57 6.13 6.81
CA GLY A 347 -10.71 6.69 8.16
C GLY A 347 -12.17 6.97 8.57
N ALA A 348 -12.39 7.00 9.90
CA ALA A 348 -13.72 7.21 10.48
C ALA A 348 -14.27 8.63 10.24
N ALA A 349 -13.37 9.62 10.12
CA ALA A 349 -13.75 11.02 9.89
C ALA A 349 -14.50 11.21 8.57
N LEU A 350 -14.10 10.50 7.51
CA LEU A 350 -14.76 10.55 6.21
C LEU A 350 -16.19 10.02 6.28
N LEU A 351 -16.41 8.87 6.92
CA LEU A 351 -17.75 8.32 7.12
C LEU A 351 -18.64 9.24 7.95
N ARG A 352 -18.09 9.82 9.03
CA ARG A 352 -18.81 10.78 9.88
C ARG A 352 -19.21 12.06 9.14
N LYS A 353 -18.44 12.49 8.14
CA LYS A 353 -18.77 13.64 7.30
C LYS A 353 -20.07 13.44 6.51
N TYR A 354 -20.28 12.22 6.01
CA TYR A 354 -21.49 11.83 5.27
C TYR A 354 -22.60 11.26 6.16
N SER A 355 -22.41 11.27 7.48
CA SER A 355 -23.42 10.77 8.39
C SER A 355 -24.65 11.67 8.40
N VAL A 356 -25.83 11.07 8.30
CA VAL A 356 -27.12 11.72 8.56
C VAL A 356 -27.10 12.25 9.99
N ARG A 357 -27.42 13.54 10.18
CA ARG A 357 -27.47 14.20 11.50
C ARG A 357 -28.53 15.31 11.50
N PRO A 358 -29.27 15.51 12.61
CA PRO A 358 -30.35 16.51 12.66
C PRO A 358 -29.90 17.96 12.43
N GLN A 359 -28.65 18.31 12.78
CA GLN A 359 -28.12 19.68 12.70
C GLN A 359 -27.13 19.90 11.55
N GLN A 360 -27.04 18.96 10.60
CA GLN A 360 -26.13 19.04 9.46
C GLN A 360 -26.94 18.92 8.16
N GLU A 361 -26.50 19.63 7.12
CA GLU A 361 -27.03 19.40 5.78
C GLU A 361 -26.86 17.93 5.39
N PHE A 362 -27.94 17.32 4.92
CA PHE A 362 -27.94 15.95 4.44
C PHE A 362 -27.22 15.89 3.08
N ILE A 363 -26.20 15.05 2.99
CA ILE A 363 -25.43 14.82 1.77
C ILE A 363 -25.44 13.32 1.50
N GLU A 364 -25.99 12.94 0.36
CA GLU A 364 -25.94 11.55 -0.10
C GLU A 364 -24.50 11.16 -0.47
N ALA A 365 -24.08 9.96 -0.06
CA ALA A 365 -22.71 9.50 -0.23
C ALA A 365 -22.48 8.71 -1.52
N SER A 366 -23.53 8.40 -2.29
CA SER A 366 -23.46 7.59 -3.54
C SER A 366 -22.41 8.14 -4.52
N TRP A 367 -22.43 9.45 -4.82
CA TRP A 367 -21.41 10.07 -5.68
C TRP A 367 -19.98 9.89 -5.14
N ALA A 368 -19.79 10.03 -3.82
CA ALA A 368 -18.48 9.86 -3.19
C ALA A 368 -18.01 8.40 -3.22
N PHE A 369 -18.94 7.46 -3.17
CA PHE A 369 -18.73 6.02 -3.15
C PHE A 369 -18.46 5.43 -4.54
N ASP A 370 -19.06 6.01 -5.60
CA ASP A 370 -18.94 5.54 -7.00
C ASP A 370 -18.03 6.43 -7.86
N GLY A 371 -16.85 6.75 -7.34
CA GLY A 371 -15.77 7.37 -8.12
C GLY A 371 -15.63 8.88 -7.97
N GLY A 372 -16.56 9.57 -7.30
CA GLY A 372 -16.41 10.98 -6.95
C GLY A 372 -15.24 11.21 -5.99
N LEU A 373 -15.15 10.42 -4.92
CA LEU A 373 -14.02 10.44 -3.99
C LEU A 373 -13.19 9.15 -4.01
N ASN A 374 -13.82 8.00 -4.16
CA ASN A 374 -13.17 6.70 -4.29
C ASN A 374 -14.06 5.85 -5.20
N ASN A 375 -13.47 5.08 -6.11
CA ASN A 375 -14.23 4.07 -6.84
C ASN A 375 -14.06 2.76 -6.08
N HIS A 376 -15.04 2.42 -5.23
CA HIS A 376 -14.93 1.23 -4.38
C HIS A 376 -14.90 -0.05 -5.23
N SER A 377 -14.20 -1.09 -4.76
CA SER A 377 -14.15 -2.39 -5.43
C SER A 377 -15.50 -3.12 -5.36
N ARG A 378 -15.69 -4.14 -6.21
CA ARG A 378 -16.82 -5.09 -6.11
C ARG A 378 -16.97 -5.64 -4.68
N SER A 379 -15.87 -6.05 -4.05
CA SER A 379 -15.86 -6.57 -2.68
C SER A 379 -16.32 -5.53 -1.65
N ALA A 380 -15.93 -4.27 -1.81
CA ALA A 380 -16.38 -3.19 -0.93
C ALA A 380 -17.86 -2.84 -1.14
N ARG A 381 -18.36 -2.86 -2.39
CA ARG A 381 -19.80 -2.70 -2.69
C ARG A 381 -20.63 -3.78 -2.02
N ARG A 382 -20.23 -5.04 -2.14
CA ARG A 382 -20.92 -6.16 -1.48
C ARG A 382 -20.92 -6.00 0.04
N ARG A 383 -19.77 -5.69 0.63
CA ARG A 383 -19.66 -5.49 2.09
C ARG A 383 -20.53 -4.32 2.57
N MET A 384 -20.70 -3.27 1.76
CA MET A 384 -21.65 -2.19 2.04
C MET A 384 -23.09 -2.70 2.12
N ARG A 385 -23.50 -3.64 1.26
CA ARG A 385 -24.86 -4.23 1.26
C ARG A 385 -25.18 -4.93 2.58
N GLU A 386 -24.20 -5.59 3.20
CA GLU A 386 -24.36 -6.24 4.52
C GLU A 386 -24.70 -5.24 5.65
N PHE A 387 -24.41 -3.95 5.46
CA PHE A 387 -24.68 -2.89 6.43
C PHE A 387 -25.98 -2.11 6.14
N ARG A 388 -26.73 -2.46 5.08
CA ARG A 388 -28.02 -1.81 4.77
C ARG A 388 -29.03 -2.11 5.89
N VAL A 389 -29.76 -1.08 6.30
CA VAL A 389 -30.79 -1.19 7.34
C VAL A 389 -32.18 -0.83 6.84
N ALA A 390 -32.29 0.03 5.83
CA ALA A 390 -33.55 0.41 5.23
C ALA A 390 -33.32 1.01 3.83
N ARG A 391 -34.33 0.92 2.98
CA ARG A 391 -34.38 1.65 1.71
C ARG A 391 -34.69 3.13 1.97
N PHE A 392 -34.03 4.04 1.28
CA PHE A 392 -34.29 5.47 1.41
C PHE A 392 -35.52 5.86 0.59
N GLN A 393 -36.52 6.39 1.27
CA GLN A 393 -37.68 7.03 0.69
C GLN A 393 -37.49 8.54 0.75
N ARG A 394 -37.37 9.15 -0.43
CA ARG A 394 -37.07 10.58 -0.61
C ARG A 394 -38.20 11.49 -0.15
#